data_AF-A0A9W4TCV6-F1
#
_entry.id   AF-A0A9W4TCV6-F1
#
_cell.length_a   1.000
_cell.length_b   1.000
_cell.length_c   1.000
_cell.angle_alpha   90.00
_cell.angle_beta   90.00
_cell.angle_gamma   90.00
#
_symmetry.space_group_name_H-M   'P 1'
#
loop_
_entity.id
_entity.type
_entity.pdbx_description
1 polymer ?
#
loop_
_entity_poly.entity_id
_entity_poly.type
_entity_poly.pdbx_seq_one_letter_code
_entity_poly.pdbx_strand_id
1 'polypeptide(L)' 'MAGMVWTFDAMEDLINFRNNYCEEFENALNTKHAAIWDGIVTEINNHHPAQVTSRQCQVKWAAL' A
#
# COMPACT_ATOMS: atom_id res chain seq x y z
N MET A 1 8.93 18.96 -5.86
CA MET A 1 8.62 17.55 -6.12
C MET A 1 7.12 17.47 -6.34
N ALA A 2 6.67 17.13 -7.54
CA ALA A 2 5.25 16.91 -7.78
C ALA A 2 4.84 15.67 -6.98
N GLY A 3 4.09 15.86 -5.89
CA GLY A 3 3.52 14.75 -5.13
C GLY A 3 2.52 14.04 -6.03
N MET A 4 2.64 12.72 -6.13
CA MET A 4 1.61 11.90 -6.77
C MET A 4 0.27 12.17 -6.09
N VAL A 5 -0.73 12.55 -6.89
CA VAL A 5 -2.10 12.69 -6.41
C VAL A 5 -2.66 11.28 -6.29
N TRP A 6 -2.89 10.82 -5.06
CA TRP A 6 -3.61 9.58 -4.82
C TRP A 6 -5.02 9.72 -5.40
N THR A 7 -5.40 8.82 -6.29
CA THR A 7 -6.79 8.70 -6.71
C THR A 7 -7.62 8.18 -5.53
N PHE A 8 -8.91 8.48 -5.54
CA PHE A 8 -9.83 7.97 -4.51
C PHE A 8 -9.81 6.44 -4.48
N ASP A 9 -9.85 5.82 -5.66
CA ASP A 9 -9.88 4.36 -5.82
C ASP A 9 -8.59 3.69 -5.30
N ALA A 10 -7.41 4.25 -5.60
CA ALA A 10 -6.15 3.71 -5.06
C ALA A 10 -6.06 3.86 -3.53
N MET A 11 -6.72 4.88 -2.97
CA MET A 11 -6.79 5.08 -1.53
C MET A 11 -7.76 4.09 -0.87
N GLU A 12 -8.89 3.80 -1.51
CA GLU A 12 -9.84 2.76 -1.08
C GLU A 12 -9.19 1.37 -1.11
N ASP A 13 -8.46 1.04 -2.18
CA ASP A 13 -7.70 -0.21 -2.26
C ASP A 13 -6.68 -0.34 -1.14
N LEU A 14 -5.92 0.73 -0.84
CA LEU A 14 -4.97 0.73 0.27
C LEU A 14 -5.65 0.49 1.63
N ILE A 15 -6.84 1.07 1.86
CA ILE A 15 -7.63 0.85 3.08
C ILE A 15 -8.14 -0.60 3.15
N ASN A 16 -8.60 -1.15 2.03
CA ASN A 16 -9.03 -2.54 1.96
C ASN A 16 -7.87 -3.50 2.24
N PHE A 17 -6.69 -3.24 1.66
CA PHE A 17 -5.48 -3.99 1.99
C PHE A 17 -5.10 -3.84 3.47
N ARG A 18 -5.29 -2.66 4.07
CA ARG A 18 -5.10 -2.48 5.51
C ARG A 18 -6.01 -3.35 6.33
N ASN A 19 -7.30 -3.38 6.03
CA ASN A 19 -8.22 -4.19 6.80
C ASN A 19 -7.95 -5.69 6.63
N ASN A 20 -7.57 -6.13 5.42
CA ASN A 20 -7.35 -7.53 5.11
C ASN A 20 -5.99 -8.06 5.60
N TYR A 21 -4.95 -7.24 5.54
CA TYR A 21 -3.59 -7.61 5.92
C TYR A 21 -3.19 -7.10 7.31
N CYS A 22 -4.03 -6.35 8.05
CA CYS A 22 -3.63 -5.77 9.36
C CYS A 22 -3.05 -6.83 10.29
N GLU A 23 -3.76 -7.95 10.44
CA GLU A 23 -3.39 -9.02 11.36
C GLU A 23 -2.17 -9.80 10.85
N GLU A 24 -2.07 -10.06 9.53
CA GLU A 24 -0.89 -10.70 8.95
C GLU A 24 0.35 -9.80 9.02
N PHE A 25 0.17 -8.49 8.87
CA PHE A 25 1.24 -7.50 8.92
C PHE A 25 1.71 -7.24 10.36
N GLU A 26 0.79 -7.21 11.34
CA GLU A 26 1.15 -7.09 12.76
C GLU A 26 1.86 -8.33 13.30
N ASN A 27 1.49 -9.51 12.81
CA ASN A 27 2.10 -10.78 13.21
C ASN A 27 3.29 -11.21 12.32
N ALA A 28 3.56 -10.51 11.24
CA ALA A 28 4.66 -10.83 10.34
C ALA A 28 6.01 -10.46 10.96
N LEU A 29 7.03 -11.25 10.60
CA LEU A 29 8.41 -10.84 10.85
C LEU A 29 8.76 -9.65 9.96
N ASN A 30 9.57 -8.72 10.47
CA ASN A 30 10.05 -7.55 9.72
C ASN A 30 10.64 -7.91 8.34
N THR A 31 11.20 -9.12 8.18
CA THR A 31 11.74 -9.62 6.92
C THR A 31 10.68 -9.89 5.84
N LYS A 32 9.42 -10.13 6.23
CA LYS A 32 8.30 -10.36 5.32
C LYS A 32 7.58 -9.07 4.92
N HIS A 33 7.73 -8.00 5.69
CA HIS A 33 7.03 -6.73 5.43
C HIS A 33 7.39 -6.14 4.06
N ALA A 34 8.65 -6.28 3.63
CA ALA A 34 9.07 -5.82 2.31
C ALA A 34 8.28 -6.52 1.19
N ALA A 35 8.15 -7.85 1.26
CA ALA A 35 7.41 -8.62 0.27
C ALA A 35 5.90 -8.31 0.29
N ILE A 36 5.32 -8.09 1.48
CA ILE A 36 3.91 -7.69 1.60
C ILE A 36 3.68 -6.33 0.95
N TRP A 37 4.56 -5.36 1.19
CA TRP A 37 4.47 -4.05 0.55
C TRP A 37 4.60 -4.10 -0.97
N ASP A 38 5.53 -4.90 -1.48
CA ASP A 38 5.70 -5.08 -2.92
C ASP A 38 4.47 -5.73 -3.56
N GLY A 39 3.81 -6.66 -2.85
CA GLY A 39 2.52 -7.23 -3.25
C GLY A 39 1.42 -6.18 -3.33
N ILE A 40 1.23 -5.38 -2.26
CA ILE A 40 0.24 -4.30 -2.20
C ILE A 40 0.46 -3.29 -3.34
N VAL A 41 1.71 -2.90 -3.58
CA VAL A 41 2.06 -1.96 -4.66
C VAL A 41 1.75 -2.55 -6.02
N THR A 42 2.07 -3.82 -6.23
CA THR A 42 1.79 -4.50 -7.49
C THR A 42 0.30 -4.52 -7.78
N GLU A 43 -0.53 -4.86 -6.79
CA GLU A 43 -1.99 -4.87 -6.94
C GLU A 43 -2.56 -3.48 -7.20
N ILE A 44 -2.17 -2.47 -6.41
CA ILE A 44 -2.64 -1.08 -6.63
C ILE A 44 -2.23 -0.59 -8.03
N ASN A 45 -1.02 -0.91 -8.49
CA ASN A 45 -0.56 -0.50 -9.82
C ASN A 45 -1.18 -1.29 -10.97
N ASN A 46 -1.66 -2.52 -10.72
CA ASN A 46 -2.42 -3.28 -11.70
C ASN A 46 -3.82 -2.71 -11.89
N HIS A 47 -4.45 -2.23 -10.81
CA HIS A 47 -5.77 -1.61 -10.86
C HIS A 47 -5.73 -0.14 -11.27
N HIS A 48 -4.65 0.57 -10.95
CA HIS A 48 -4.53 2.01 -11.17
C HIS A 48 -3.25 2.35 -11.93
N PRO A 49 -3.32 3.19 -12.98
CA PRO A 49 -2.13 3.65 -13.71
C PRO A 49 -1.24 4.60 -12.88
N ALA A 50 -1.52 4.78 -11.59
CA ALA A 50 -0.89 5.76 -10.73
C ALA A 50 0.60 5.48 -10.43
N GLN A 51 1.10 4.25 -10.62
CA GLN A 51 2.51 3.89 -10.36
C GLN A 51 2.99 4.21 -8.93
N VAL A 52 2.16 3.94 -7.91
CA VAL A 52 2.54 4.11 -6.50
C VAL A 52 3.77 3.26 -6.18
N THR A 53 4.59 3.73 -5.25
CA THR A 53 5.77 3.01 -4.74
C THR A 53 5.50 2.48 -3.33
N SER A 54 6.24 1.46 -2.90
CA SER A 54 6.14 0.87 -1.55
C SER A 54 6.27 1.92 -0.46
N ARG A 55 7.18 2.90 -0.66
CA ARG A 55 7.36 4.01 0.28
C ARG A 55 6.16 4.96 0.34
N GLN A 56 5.51 5.23 -0.80
CA GLN A 56 4.30 6.06 -0.83
C GLN A 56 3.14 5.35 -0.14
N CYS A 57 2.97 4.05 -0.37
CA CYS A 57 1.97 3.22 0.33
C CYS A 57 2.20 3.25 1.84
N GLN A 58 3.44 3.05 2.31
CA GLN A 58 3.80 3.11 3.72
C GLN A 58 3.49 4.46 4.37
N VAL A 59 3.92 5.56 3.74
CA VAL A 59 3.67 6.92 4.25
C VAL A 59 2.18 7.19 4.33
N LYS A 60 1.42 6.76 3.32
CA LYS A 60 -0.03 6.95 3.27
C LYS A 60 -0.75 6.10 4.31
N TRP A 61 -0.32 4.85 4.49
CA TRP A 61 -0.84 3.92 5.51
C TRP A 61 -0.62 4.43 6.92
N ALA A 62 0.55 4.99 7.23
CA ALA A 62 0.84 5.58 8.53
C ALA A 62 0.02 6.86 8.81
N ALA A 63 -0.51 7.50 7.76
CA ALA A 63 -1.35 8.69 7.87
C ALA A 63 -2.85 8.40 7.86
N LEU A 64 -3.26 7.14 7.65
CA LEU A 64 -4.63 6.65 7.74
C LEU A 64 -4.95 6.23 9.17
#